data_AF-A0AAV7HWY1-F1
#
_entry.id   AF-A0AAV7HWY1-F1
#
_cell.length_a   1.000
_cell.length_b   1.000
_cell.length_c   1.000
_cell.angle_alpha   90.00
_cell.angle_beta   90.00
_cell.angle_gamma   90.00
#
_symmetry.space_group_name_H-M   'P 1'
#
loop_
_entity.id
_entity.type
_entity.pdbx_description
1 polymer ?
#
loop_
_entity_poly.entity_id
_entity_poly.type
_entity_poly.pdbx_seq_one_letter_code
_entity_poly.pdbx_strand_id
1 'polypeptide(L)'
;MTLEDPFFVVKDEVCKALNKTRGLYGRWTDSQSNVTVVTPNGVGPGGLPVSKEELEWTTTELRNALRSIEWDLEDLEDTIYILSEIKLLVLLALELNFRRAFIDHTRDEVKIMKDKMNLSRGRDRDRTARQPLLDNSPARAPVNHGTTKYSKLENELDSPSRQFLEDTLQQQGQMIRQQDDQLDLIGESIGTLKTVSRQINSELDEQAVMLDDFGNEMEVTDSKLDATMKKMAKVLHMSNGNYSNYIPAPTTASISPVSAYPTKTTSLSTFSTTITNCFLCAAE
;
A
#
# COMPACT_ATOMS: atom_id res chain seq x y z
N MET A 1 37.16 6.28 -19.42
CA MET A 1 35.82 6.58 -18.90
C MET A 1 36.02 7.10 -17.50
N THR A 2 35.58 8.33 -17.22
CA THR A 2 35.54 8.83 -15.85
C THR A 2 34.47 8.02 -15.13
N LEU A 3 34.86 7.29 -14.08
CA LEU A 3 33.94 6.53 -13.25
C LEU A 3 33.05 7.55 -12.53
N GLU A 4 31.85 7.79 -13.06
CA GLU A 4 30.89 8.71 -12.48
C GLU A 4 30.35 8.10 -11.19
N ASP A 5 30.34 8.90 -10.12
CA ASP A 5 29.93 8.41 -8.80
C ASP A 5 28.43 8.07 -8.82
N PRO A 6 28.06 6.83 -8.47
CA PRO A 6 26.68 6.34 -8.57
C PRO A 6 25.69 7.19 -7.76
N PHE A 7 26.12 7.83 -6.68
CA PHE A 7 25.27 8.73 -5.89
C PHE A 7 24.77 9.90 -6.74
N PHE A 8 25.62 10.50 -7.57
CA PHE A 8 25.23 11.68 -8.35
C PHE A 8 24.30 11.33 -9.51
N VAL A 9 24.45 10.12 -10.08
CA VAL A 9 23.54 9.60 -11.10
C VAL A 9 22.14 9.45 -10.50
N VAL A 10 22.01 8.73 -9.39
CA VAL A 10 20.72 8.50 -8.73
C VAL A 10 20.15 9.80 -8.18
N LYS A 11 20.97 10.69 -7.62
CA LYS A 11 20.55 12.03 -7.20
C LYS A 11 19.87 12.79 -8.35
N ASP A 12 20.45 12.76 -9.55
CA ASP A 12 19.89 13.46 -10.70
C ASP A 12 18.60 12.81 -11.20
N GLU A 13 18.47 11.49 -11.10
CA GLU A 13 17.22 10.76 -11.35
C GLU A 13 16.14 11.13 -10.33
N VAL A 14 16.46 11.14 -9.04
CA VAL A 14 15.59 11.59 -7.96
C VAL A 14 15.16 13.04 -8.17
N CYS A 15 16.05 13.94 -8.58
CA CYS A 15 15.69 15.33 -8.89
C CYS A 15 14.70 15.43 -10.07
N LYS A 16 14.90 14.63 -11.13
CA LYS A 16 13.98 14.59 -12.28
C LYS A 16 12.61 14.04 -11.86
N ALA A 17 12.60 12.95 -11.10
CA ALA A 17 11.39 12.33 -10.56
C ALA A 17 10.64 13.32 -9.66
N LEU A 18 11.34 13.98 -8.73
CA LEU A 18 10.76 14.97 -7.83
C LEU A 18 10.17 16.17 -8.59
N ASN A 19 10.84 16.65 -9.63
CA ASN A 19 10.30 17.73 -10.45
C ASN A 19 9.02 17.33 -11.19
N LYS A 20 8.95 16.11 -11.73
CA LYS A 20 7.72 15.55 -12.30
C LYS A 20 6.61 15.44 -11.24
N THR A 21 6.96 14.94 -10.06
CA THR A 21 6.05 14.80 -8.91
C THR A 21 5.51 16.14 -8.43
N ARG A 22 6.32 17.22 -8.41
CA ARG A 22 5.85 18.58 -8.12
C ARG A 22 4.78 19.05 -9.11
N GLY A 23 4.97 18.78 -10.40
CA GLY A 23 3.97 19.08 -11.43
C GLY A 23 2.67 18.31 -11.23
N LEU A 24 2.76 17.02 -10.93
CA LEU A 24 1.60 16.18 -10.58
C LEU A 24 0.90 16.68 -9.31
N TYR A 25 1.66 17.04 -8.29
CA TYR A 25 1.17 17.57 -7.02
C TYR A 25 0.42 18.90 -7.18
N GLY A 26 0.93 19.80 -8.04
CA GLY A 26 0.24 21.05 -8.40
C GLY A 26 -1.12 20.78 -9.03
N ARG A 27 -1.15 19.94 -10.09
CA ARG A 27 -2.40 19.53 -10.75
C ARG A 27 -3.39 18.88 -9.77
N TRP A 28 -2.92 17.98 -8.92
CA TRP A 28 -3.74 17.32 -7.90
C TRP A 28 -4.35 18.33 -6.92
N THR A 29 -3.57 19.33 -6.50
CA THR A 29 -4.04 20.40 -5.60
C THR A 29 -5.11 21.26 -6.28
N ASP A 30 -4.90 21.63 -7.55
CA ASP A 30 -5.86 22.41 -8.34
C ASP A 30 -7.18 21.63 -8.54
N SER A 31 -7.10 20.35 -8.89
CA SER A 31 -8.26 19.47 -9.03
C SER A 31 -9.07 19.37 -7.75
N GLN A 32 -8.41 19.34 -6.58
CA GLN A 32 -9.09 19.32 -5.28
C GLN A 32 -9.77 20.66 -4.94
N SER A 33 -9.18 21.78 -5.35
CA SER A 33 -9.78 23.12 -5.19
C SER A 33 -11.03 23.31 -6.06
N ASN A 34 -11.02 22.79 -7.29
CA ASN A 34 -12.16 22.86 -8.20
C ASN A 34 -13.34 21.99 -7.71
N VAL A 35 -13.08 20.83 -7.08
CA VAL A 35 -14.14 20.01 -6.44
C VAL A 35 -14.78 20.74 -5.26
N THR A 36 -14.04 21.58 -4.52
CA THR A 36 -14.58 22.30 -3.37
C THR A 36 -15.50 23.47 -3.75
N VAL A 37 -15.43 23.97 -4.98
CA VAL A 37 -16.27 25.07 -5.51
C VAL A 37 -17.59 24.56 -6.13
N VAL A 38 -17.79 23.24 -6.22
CA VAL A 38 -19.08 22.67 -6.67
C VAL A 38 -20.17 22.99 -5.65
N THR A 39 -21.03 23.93 -6.03
CA THR A 39 -22.24 24.40 -5.35
C THR A 39 -23.20 23.22 -5.12
N PRO A 40 -24.05 23.20 -4.05
CA PRO A 40 -24.89 22.06 -3.68
C PRO A 40 -25.86 21.54 -4.75
N ASN A 41 -26.07 22.30 -5.83
CA ASN A 41 -27.03 21.99 -6.89
C ASN A 41 -26.40 21.56 -8.23
N GLY A 42 -25.13 21.14 -8.28
CA GLY A 42 -24.59 20.37 -9.42
C GLY A 42 -24.70 20.98 -10.82
N VAL A 43 -25.03 22.27 -10.95
CA VAL A 43 -25.16 22.96 -12.23
C VAL A 43 -24.54 24.36 -12.11
N GLY A 44 -23.24 24.44 -12.41
CA GLY A 44 -22.59 25.70 -12.77
C GLY A 44 -22.68 25.90 -14.28
N PRO A 45 -22.97 27.12 -14.78
CA PRO A 45 -23.00 27.38 -16.21
C PRO A 45 -21.56 27.37 -16.76
N GLY A 46 -21.19 26.30 -17.47
CA GLY A 46 -20.05 26.32 -18.39
C GLY A 46 -18.70 25.73 -17.92
N GLY A 47 -18.64 24.95 -16.84
CA GLY A 47 -17.40 24.27 -16.42
C GLY A 47 -17.56 22.76 -16.45
N LEU A 48 -16.88 22.08 -17.38
CA LEU A 48 -16.75 20.62 -17.37
C LEU A 48 -16.29 20.16 -15.97
N PRO A 49 -16.90 19.11 -15.38
CA PRO A 49 -16.35 18.51 -14.18
C PRO A 49 -14.96 18.00 -14.57
N VAL A 50 -13.91 18.51 -13.91
CA VAL A 50 -12.64 17.76 -13.83
C VAL A 50 -13.06 16.36 -13.39
N SER A 51 -12.84 15.37 -14.27
CA SER A 51 -13.52 14.09 -14.12
C SER A 51 -13.07 13.46 -12.80
N LYS A 52 -14.01 12.92 -12.03
CA LYS A 52 -13.71 12.16 -10.82
C LYS A 52 -12.59 11.13 -11.06
N GLU A 53 -12.58 10.54 -12.25
CA GLU A 53 -11.55 9.65 -12.77
C GLU A 53 -10.17 10.31 -12.90
N GLU A 54 -10.06 11.55 -13.39
CA GLU A 54 -8.79 12.30 -13.44
C GLU A 54 -8.26 12.60 -12.03
N LEU A 55 -9.13 12.93 -11.08
CA LEU A 55 -8.72 13.13 -9.68
C LEU A 55 -8.22 11.82 -9.05
N GLU A 56 -8.91 10.71 -9.29
CA GLU A 56 -8.51 9.40 -8.78
C GLU A 56 -7.18 8.96 -9.40
N TRP A 57 -7.03 9.09 -10.72
CA TRP A 57 -5.79 8.79 -11.44
C TRP A 57 -4.61 9.66 -10.97
N THR A 58 -4.79 10.98 -10.86
CA THR A 58 -3.73 11.86 -10.37
C THR A 58 -3.35 11.55 -8.91
N THR A 59 -4.31 11.15 -8.09
CA THR A 59 -4.06 10.76 -6.69
C THR A 59 -3.26 9.46 -6.61
N THR A 60 -3.58 8.44 -7.42
CA THR A 60 -2.86 7.17 -7.42
C THR A 60 -1.45 7.32 -8.00
N GLU A 61 -1.32 8.02 -9.12
CA GLU A 61 -0.03 8.29 -9.76
C GLU A 61 0.91 9.05 -8.82
N LEU A 62 0.39 10.06 -8.12
CA LEU A 62 1.16 10.83 -7.13
C LEU A 62 1.63 9.94 -5.96
N ARG A 63 0.79 9.01 -5.47
CA ARG A 63 1.19 8.05 -4.42
C ARG A 63 2.30 7.12 -4.89
N ASN A 64 2.22 6.66 -6.13
CA ASN A 64 3.22 5.75 -6.70
C ASN A 64 4.54 6.49 -6.90
N ALA A 65 4.51 7.69 -7.48
CA ALA A 65 5.68 8.53 -7.69
C ALA A 65 6.38 8.89 -6.38
N LEU A 66 5.61 9.28 -5.34
CA LEU A 66 6.18 9.57 -4.02
C LEU A 66 6.84 8.33 -3.39
N ARG A 67 6.24 7.15 -3.53
CA ARG A 67 6.81 5.89 -3.01
C ARG A 67 8.08 5.48 -3.75
N SER A 68 8.11 5.64 -5.08
CA SER A 68 9.32 5.38 -5.88
C SER A 68 10.47 6.24 -5.39
N ILE A 69 10.23 7.54 -5.17
CA ILE A 69 11.25 8.46 -4.63
C ILE A 69 11.68 8.03 -3.22
N GLU A 70 10.77 7.57 -2.36
CA GLU A 70 11.14 7.08 -1.02
C GLU A 70 12.09 5.88 -1.07
N TRP A 71 11.88 4.94 -2.00
CA TRP A 71 12.80 3.81 -2.22
C TRP A 71 14.17 4.26 -2.71
N ASP A 72 14.22 5.14 -3.72
CA ASP A 72 15.49 5.67 -4.22
C ASP A 72 16.29 6.39 -3.12
N LEU A 73 15.60 7.07 -2.19
CA LEU A 73 16.22 7.72 -1.04
C LEU A 73 16.69 6.74 0.05
N GLU A 74 16.02 5.60 0.23
CA GLU A 74 16.45 4.52 1.13
C GLU A 74 17.75 3.89 0.61
N ASP A 75 17.83 3.59 -0.68
CA ASP A 75 19.03 3.04 -1.32
C ASP A 75 20.23 4.02 -1.24
N LEU A 76 19.99 5.32 -1.42
CA LEU A 76 21.02 6.34 -1.26
C LEU A 76 21.49 6.47 0.19
N GLU A 77 20.60 6.32 1.17
CA GLU A 77 20.95 6.33 2.59
C GLU A 77 21.80 5.11 2.98
N ASP A 78 21.45 3.93 2.49
CA ASP A 78 22.22 2.70 2.69
C ASP A 78 23.63 2.83 2.09
N THR A 79 23.74 3.45 0.91
CA THR A 79 25.03 3.73 0.28
C THR A 79 25.88 4.67 1.14
N ILE A 80 25.27 5.73 1.69
CA ILE A 80 25.94 6.66 2.62
C ILE A 80 26.36 5.94 3.91
N TYR A 81 25.52 5.04 4.42
CA TYR A 81 25.81 4.26 5.62
C TYR A 81 27.06 3.37 5.40
N ILE A 82 27.11 2.63 4.30
CA ILE A 82 28.28 1.80 3.95
C ILE A 82 29.54 2.66 3.81
N LEU A 83 29.45 3.82 3.15
CA LEU A 83 30.58 4.75 3.00
C LEU A 83 31.05 5.34 4.33
N SER A 84 30.14 5.50 5.30
CA SER A 84 30.49 6.04 6.63
C SER A 84 31.25 5.05 7.51
N GLU A 85 31.03 3.74 7.31
CA GLU A 85 31.76 2.67 8.00
C GLU A 85 33.21 2.54 7.48
N ILE A 86 33.43 2.87 6.20
CA ILE A 86 34.76 2.97 5.60
C ILE A 86 35.39 4.31 6.01
N LYS A 87 36.07 4.33 7.16
CA LYS A 87 36.81 5.49 7.73
C LYS A 87 37.84 6.09 6.75
N LEU A 88 37.40 6.86 5.76
CA LEU A 88 38.28 7.61 4.87
C LEU A 88 38.08 9.11 5.11
N LEU A 89 39.08 9.76 5.73
CA LEU A 89 39.41 11.20 5.80
C LEU A 89 38.29 12.29 5.84
N VAL A 90 38.54 13.38 6.58
CA VAL A 90 37.69 14.57 6.80
C VAL A 90 36.98 15.14 5.55
N LEU A 91 37.57 15.00 4.36
CA LEU A 91 36.96 15.45 3.09
C LEU A 91 35.69 14.65 2.74
N LEU A 92 35.63 13.38 3.13
CA LEU A 92 34.44 12.53 3.07
C LEU A 92 33.34 13.02 4.02
N ALA A 93 33.68 13.57 5.19
CA ALA A 93 32.67 14.00 6.16
C ALA A 93 31.84 15.19 5.65
N LEU A 94 32.48 16.16 5.00
CA LEU A 94 31.77 17.28 4.38
C LEU A 94 30.88 16.79 3.23
N GLU A 95 31.39 15.88 2.40
CA GLU A 95 30.64 15.32 1.28
C GLU A 95 29.45 14.46 1.74
N LEU A 96 29.63 13.59 2.72
CA LEU A 96 28.54 12.82 3.33
C LEU A 96 27.47 13.73 3.96
N ASN A 97 27.86 14.87 4.55
CA ASN A 97 26.92 15.86 5.05
C ASN A 97 26.07 16.46 3.92
N PHE A 98 26.65 16.77 2.77
CA PHE A 98 25.89 17.24 1.60
C PHE A 98 24.92 16.18 1.09
N ARG A 99 25.37 14.93 0.98
CA ARG A 99 24.52 13.81 0.54
C ARG A 99 23.35 13.59 1.49
N ARG A 100 23.61 13.60 2.80
CA ARG A 100 22.58 13.46 3.84
C ARG A 100 21.60 14.63 3.83
N ALA A 101 22.08 15.86 3.73
CA ALA A 101 21.22 17.04 3.63
C ALA A 101 20.28 17.01 2.40
N PHE A 102 20.77 16.50 1.26
CA PHE A 102 19.93 16.30 0.07
C PHE A 102 18.82 15.27 0.32
N ILE A 103 19.15 14.12 0.93
CA ILE A 103 18.16 13.08 1.27
C ILE A 103 17.12 13.64 2.24
N ASP A 104 17.55 14.30 3.31
CA ASP A 104 16.67 14.88 4.33
C ASP A 104 15.71 15.91 3.72
N HIS A 105 16.22 16.84 2.93
CA HIS A 105 15.38 17.85 2.25
C HIS A 105 14.34 17.21 1.32
N THR A 106 14.75 16.19 0.55
CA THR A 106 13.85 15.49 -0.37
C THR A 106 12.78 14.70 0.41
N ARG A 107 13.16 14.04 1.51
CA ARG A 107 12.23 13.34 2.41
C ARG A 107 11.20 14.27 3.03
N ASP A 108 11.64 15.44 3.51
CA ASP A 108 10.74 16.44 4.08
C ASP A 108 9.71 16.91 3.06
N GLU A 109 10.13 17.15 1.81
CA GLU A 109 9.21 17.58 0.76
C GLU A 109 8.19 16.48 0.41
N VAL A 110 8.65 15.24 0.23
CA VAL A 110 7.79 14.06 -0.01
C VAL A 110 6.79 13.88 1.14
N LYS A 111 7.25 14.02 2.39
CA LYS A 111 6.41 13.94 3.58
C LYS A 111 5.34 15.02 3.61
N ILE A 112 5.69 16.27 3.32
CA ILE A 112 4.73 17.39 3.22
C ILE A 112 3.65 17.08 2.18
N MET A 113 4.02 16.55 1.01
CA MET A 113 3.03 16.18 -0.02
C MET A 113 2.11 15.05 0.48
N LYS A 114 2.65 14.00 1.10
CA LYS A 114 1.88 12.87 1.66
C LYS A 114 0.93 13.31 2.76
N ASP A 115 1.37 14.15 3.68
CA ASP A 115 0.56 14.63 4.81
C ASP A 115 -0.63 15.46 4.30
N LYS A 116 -0.41 16.35 3.34
CA LYS A 116 -1.48 17.13 2.70
C LYS A 116 -2.48 16.22 1.96
N MET A 117 -2.02 15.18 1.26
CA MET A 117 -2.89 14.21 0.61
C MET A 117 -3.76 13.41 1.60
N ASN A 118 -3.25 13.14 2.80
CA ASN A 118 -3.99 12.41 3.83
C ASN A 118 -5.04 13.30 4.52
N LEU A 119 -4.71 14.57 4.77
CA LEU A 119 -5.64 15.53 5.38
C LEU A 119 -6.88 15.75 4.50
N SER A 120 -6.72 15.83 3.17
CA SER A 120 -7.85 16.05 2.28
C SER A 120 -8.84 14.88 2.23
N ARG A 121 -8.37 13.62 2.35
CA ARG A 121 -9.27 12.46 2.51
C ARG A 121 -10.12 12.54 3.78
N GLY A 122 -9.58 13.12 4.86
CA GLY A 122 -10.32 13.31 6.11
C GLY A 122 -11.44 14.33 5.98
N ARG A 123 -11.22 15.40 5.20
CA ARG A 123 -12.20 16.47 4.96
C ARG A 123 -13.40 16.00 4.14
N ASP A 124 -13.20 15.14 3.15
CA ASP A 124 -14.30 14.55 2.36
C ASP A 124 -15.19 13.63 3.22
N ARG A 125 -14.59 12.91 4.17
CA ARG A 125 -15.31 12.03 5.12
C ARG A 125 -16.09 12.82 6.17
N ASP A 126 -15.54 13.93 6.66
CA ASP A 126 -16.22 14.80 7.63
C ASP A 126 -17.34 15.62 6.98
N ARG A 127 -17.21 15.98 5.70
CA ARG A 127 -18.24 16.68 4.92
C ARG A 127 -19.46 15.81 4.64
N THR A 128 -19.30 14.52 4.38
CA THR A 128 -20.42 13.57 4.27
C THR A 128 -21.04 13.23 5.63
N ALA A 129 -20.25 13.23 6.72
CA ALA A 129 -20.74 13.00 8.08
C ALA A 129 -21.48 14.20 8.70
N ARG A 130 -21.23 15.44 8.23
CA ARG A 130 -21.83 16.68 8.76
C ARG A 130 -22.95 17.27 7.89
N GLN A 131 -23.53 16.53 6.95
CA GLN A 131 -24.77 16.98 6.33
C GLN A 131 -25.85 17.11 7.42
N PRO A 132 -26.37 18.32 7.70
CA PRO A 132 -27.31 18.50 8.79
C PRO A 132 -28.67 17.98 8.34
N LEU A 133 -29.08 16.83 8.88
CA LEU A 133 -30.50 16.46 8.99
C LEU A 133 -31.14 17.43 9.99
N LEU A 134 -31.53 18.62 9.52
CA LEU A 134 -32.33 19.55 10.30
C LEU A 134 -33.77 19.05 10.30
N ASP A 135 -34.11 18.23 11.30
CA ASP A 135 -35.50 17.87 11.58
C ASP A 135 -36.16 18.96 12.44
N ASN A 136 -37.26 19.49 11.91
CA ASN A 136 -38.13 20.46 12.54
C ASN A 136 -38.97 19.75 13.61
N SER A 137 -38.59 19.87 14.88
CA SER A 137 -39.52 19.55 15.98
C SER A 137 -40.35 20.78 16.35
N PRO A 138 -41.68 20.79 16.15
CA PRO A 138 -42.52 21.82 16.76
C PRO A 138 -42.66 21.55 18.25
N ALA A 139 -42.41 22.58 19.04
CA ALA A 139 -42.60 22.60 20.49
C ALA A 139 -44.00 22.09 20.87
N ARG A 140 -44.07 21.02 21.67
CA ARG A 140 -45.32 20.57 22.28
C ARG A 140 -45.47 21.19 23.66
N ALA A 141 -46.39 22.15 23.78
CA ALA A 141 -46.89 22.62 25.08
C ALA A 141 -47.73 21.51 25.75
N PRO A 142 -47.71 21.37 27.09
CA PRO A 142 -48.55 20.42 27.78
C PRO A 142 -49.98 20.97 27.91
N VAL A 143 -50.95 20.30 27.28
CA VAL A 143 -52.38 20.57 27.47
C VAL A 143 -52.97 19.55 28.43
N ASN A 144 -53.52 20.06 29.54
CA ASN A 144 -54.36 19.32 30.47
C ASN A 144 -55.69 18.90 29.83
N HIS A 145 -56.07 17.63 29.96
CA HIS A 145 -57.46 17.15 29.89
C HIS A 145 -57.52 15.85 30.73
N GLY A 146 -58.36 15.69 31.77
CA GLY A 146 -59.72 16.18 31.92
C GLY A 146 -60.68 15.15 31.33
N THR A 147 -60.97 14.11 32.12
CA THR A 147 -62.09 13.14 32.06
C THR A 147 -62.94 13.08 30.78
N THR A 148 -62.97 11.91 30.11
CA THR A 148 -64.22 11.27 29.63
C THR A 148 -63.90 9.89 29.08
N LYS A 149 -64.50 8.86 29.69
CA LYS A 149 -64.56 7.50 29.17
C LYS A 149 -65.68 7.47 28.10
N TYR A 150 -65.45 6.74 27.01
CA TYR A 150 -66.35 6.53 25.86
C TYR A 150 -66.41 7.66 24.81
N SER A 151 -65.36 7.75 23.98
CA SER A 151 -65.51 8.20 22.60
C SER A 151 -64.29 7.74 21.79
N LYS A 152 -64.55 7.29 20.55
CA LYS A 152 -63.61 6.87 19.49
C LYS A 152 -63.17 5.40 19.47
N LEU A 153 -63.96 4.62 18.73
CA LEU A 153 -63.51 3.47 17.93
C LEU A 153 -63.33 3.87 16.45
N GLU A 154 -63.02 5.15 16.17
CA GLU A 154 -62.92 5.69 14.80
C GLU A 154 -61.53 6.28 14.49
N ASN A 155 -60.53 6.02 15.33
CA ASN A 155 -59.14 6.51 15.13
C ASN A 155 -58.11 5.38 15.00
N GLU A 156 -58.53 4.13 14.71
CA GLU A 156 -57.58 3.04 14.39
C GLU A 156 -57.12 3.05 12.91
N LEU A 157 -57.74 3.87 12.06
CA LEU A 157 -57.30 4.05 10.67
C LEU A 157 -56.09 4.98 10.53
N ASP A 158 -55.83 5.84 11.53
CA ASP A 158 -54.76 6.85 11.54
C ASP A 158 -53.78 6.61 12.70
N SER A 159 -53.50 5.33 12.97
CA SER A 159 -52.59 4.92 14.03
C SER A 159 -51.13 5.23 13.62
N PRO A 160 -50.39 6.05 14.41
CA PRO A 160 -48.97 6.32 14.17
C PRO A 160 -48.13 5.04 14.05
N SER A 161 -48.61 3.94 14.63
CA SER A 161 -47.98 2.63 14.57
C SER A 161 -47.97 2.00 13.16
N ARG A 162 -48.92 2.34 12.27
CA ARG A 162 -48.93 1.83 10.89
C ARG A 162 -48.01 2.63 9.97
N GLN A 163 -47.99 3.96 10.10
CA GLN A 163 -46.99 4.80 9.41
C GLN A 163 -45.59 4.40 9.85
N PHE A 164 -45.38 4.19 11.14
CA PHE A 164 -44.11 3.68 11.66
C PHE A 164 -43.74 2.30 11.11
N LEU A 165 -44.69 1.38 10.96
CA LEU A 165 -44.45 0.05 10.41
C LEU A 165 -44.09 0.11 8.91
N GLU A 166 -44.81 0.93 8.14
CA GLU A 166 -44.56 1.16 6.72
C GLU A 166 -43.20 1.85 6.50
N ASP A 167 -42.89 2.88 7.28
CA ASP A 167 -41.60 3.57 7.25
C ASP A 167 -40.45 2.62 7.63
N THR A 168 -40.67 1.74 8.62
CA THR A 168 -39.69 0.72 9.02
C THR A 168 -39.48 -0.31 7.92
N LEU A 169 -40.54 -0.78 7.27
CA LEU A 169 -40.46 -1.71 6.12
C LEU A 169 -39.75 -1.07 4.92
N GLN A 170 -40.04 0.20 4.65
CA GLN A 170 -39.41 0.95 3.57
C GLN A 170 -37.92 1.18 3.85
N GLN A 171 -37.56 1.54 5.09
CA GLN A 171 -36.16 1.65 5.52
C GLN A 171 -35.44 0.32 5.44
N GLN A 172 -36.07 -0.78 5.88
CA GLN A 172 -35.48 -2.11 5.80
C GLN A 172 -35.27 -2.55 4.34
N GLY A 173 -36.20 -2.23 3.44
CA GLY A 173 -36.05 -2.48 2.00
C GLY A 173 -34.92 -1.66 1.35
N GLN A 174 -34.69 -0.43 1.81
CA GLN A 174 -33.54 0.37 1.38
C GLN A 174 -32.22 -0.19 1.92
N MET A 175 -32.21 -0.65 3.17
CA MET A 175 -31.03 -1.27 3.79
C MET A 175 -30.61 -2.56 3.08
N ILE A 176 -31.56 -3.42 2.70
CA ILE A 176 -31.28 -4.65 1.96
C ILE A 176 -30.67 -4.34 0.59
N ARG A 177 -31.22 -3.35 -0.13
CA ARG A 177 -30.65 -2.94 -1.43
C ARG A 177 -29.25 -2.38 -1.32
N GLN A 178 -28.98 -1.58 -0.30
CA GLN A 178 -27.62 -1.07 -0.03
C GLN A 178 -26.64 -2.20 0.29
N GLN A 179 -27.09 -3.24 1.00
CA GLN A 179 -26.29 -4.43 1.27
C GLN A 179 -26.02 -5.25 0.00
N ASP A 180 -27.02 -5.39 -0.88
CA ASP A 180 -26.85 -6.07 -2.17
C ASP A 180 -25.84 -5.34 -3.06
N ASP A 181 -25.93 -4.00 -3.16
CA ASP A 181 -24.94 -3.17 -3.89
C ASP A 181 -23.52 -3.33 -3.30
N GLN A 182 -23.42 -3.49 -1.98
CA GLN A 182 -22.14 -3.75 -1.31
C GLN A 182 -21.61 -5.15 -1.60
N LEU A 183 -22.48 -6.17 -1.71
CA LEU A 183 -22.10 -7.52 -2.08
C LEU A 183 -21.59 -7.60 -3.52
N ASP A 184 -22.20 -6.85 -4.45
CA ASP A 184 -21.73 -6.77 -5.84
C ASP A 184 -20.32 -6.14 -5.94
N LEU A 185 -20.07 -5.07 -5.19
CA LEU A 185 -18.74 -4.45 -5.09
C LEU A 185 -17.69 -5.43 -4.50
N ILE A 186 -18.09 -6.20 -3.49
CA ILE A 186 -17.25 -7.27 -2.92
C ILE A 186 -17.01 -8.37 -3.96
N GLY A 187 -18.01 -8.70 -4.78
CA GLY A 187 -17.89 -9.66 -5.89
C GLY A 187 -16.83 -9.25 -6.92
N GLU A 188 -16.79 -7.98 -7.30
CA GLU A 188 -15.77 -7.43 -8.20
C GLU A 188 -14.36 -7.50 -7.57
N SER A 189 -14.27 -7.17 -6.28
CA SER A 189 -13.01 -7.25 -5.52
C SER A 189 -12.49 -8.69 -5.44
N ILE A 190 -13.38 -9.67 -5.26
CA ILE A 190 -13.05 -11.11 -5.28
C ILE A 190 -12.59 -11.54 -6.69
N GLY A 191 -13.23 -11.03 -7.75
CA GLY A 191 -12.82 -11.28 -9.14
C GLY A 191 -11.40 -10.78 -9.42
N THR A 192 -11.07 -9.60 -8.92
CA THR A 192 -9.71 -9.04 -9.01
C THR A 192 -8.72 -9.88 -8.21
N LEU A 193 -9.05 -10.25 -6.96
CA LEU A 193 -8.20 -11.09 -6.11
C LEU A 193 -7.92 -12.46 -6.77
N LYS A 194 -8.92 -13.07 -7.41
CA LYS A 194 -8.76 -14.32 -8.17
C LYS A 194 -7.78 -14.17 -9.33
N THR A 195 -7.80 -13.02 -10.01
CA THR A 195 -6.88 -12.74 -11.12
C THR A 195 -5.45 -12.58 -10.62
N VAL A 196 -5.26 -11.80 -9.55
CA VAL A 196 -3.96 -11.64 -8.89
C VAL A 196 -3.43 -12.97 -8.35
N SER A 197 -4.29 -13.79 -7.72
CA SER A 197 -3.91 -15.11 -7.21
C SER A 197 -3.44 -16.05 -8.32
N ARG A 198 -4.06 -16.01 -9.51
CA ARG A 198 -3.60 -16.78 -10.67
C ARG A 198 -2.24 -16.29 -11.18
N GLN A 199 -2.03 -14.98 -11.21
CA GLN A 199 -0.74 -14.41 -11.60
C GLN A 199 0.37 -14.80 -10.62
N ILE A 200 0.10 -14.75 -9.31
CA ILE A 200 1.05 -15.22 -8.29
C ILE A 200 1.36 -16.71 -8.49
N ASN A 201 0.36 -17.55 -8.80
CA ASN A 201 0.63 -18.96 -9.04
C ASN A 201 1.53 -19.19 -10.27
N SER A 202 1.29 -18.45 -11.36
CA SER A 202 2.15 -18.51 -12.56
C SER A 202 3.58 -18.08 -12.26
N GLU A 203 3.75 -16.99 -11.52
CA GLU A 203 5.07 -16.49 -11.11
C GLU A 203 5.80 -17.49 -10.20
N LEU A 204 5.08 -18.16 -9.28
CA LEU A 204 5.66 -19.20 -8.44
C LEU A 204 6.09 -20.43 -9.26
N ASP A 205 5.29 -20.83 -10.25
CA ASP A 205 5.63 -21.92 -11.17
C ASP A 205 6.88 -21.55 -12.03
N GLU A 206 6.99 -20.30 -12.48
CA GLU A 206 8.16 -19.78 -13.20
C GLU A 206 9.40 -19.73 -12.30
N GLN A 207 9.26 -19.28 -11.05
CA GLN A 207 10.34 -19.28 -10.06
C GLN A 207 10.81 -20.69 -9.71
N ALA A 208 9.91 -21.68 -9.68
CA ALA A 208 10.30 -23.07 -9.46
C ALA A 208 11.21 -23.60 -10.59
N VAL A 209 10.94 -23.20 -11.83
CA VAL A 209 11.82 -23.51 -12.98
C VAL A 209 13.16 -22.76 -12.87
N MET A 210 13.13 -21.47 -12.54
CA MET A 210 14.37 -20.69 -12.36
C MET A 210 15.27 -21.23 -11.22
N LEU A 211 14.68 -21.79 -10.17
CA LEU A 211 15.42 -22.42 -9.07
C LEU A 211 16.06 -23.75 -9.50
N ASP A 212 15.38 -24.54 -10.34
CA ASP A 212 15.97 -25.75 -10.92
C ASP A 212 17.16 -25.42 -11.83
N ASP A 213 17.01 -24.40 -12.68
CA ASP A 213 18.09 -23.88 -13.53
C ASP A 213 19.28 -23.38 -12.70
N PHE A 214 19.02 -22.63 -11.61
CA PHE A 214 20.06 -22.20 -10.68
C PHE A 214 20.76 -23.39 -10.00
N GLY A 215 20.00 -24.42 -9.61
CA GLY A 215 20.55 -25.68 -9.10
C GLY A 215 21.50 -26.34 -10.09
N ASN A 216 21.09 -26.46 -11.36
CA ASN A 216 21.91 -26.99 -12.44
C ASN A 216 23.19 -26.16 -12.65
N GLU A 217 23.09 -24.83 -12.60
CA GLU A 217 24.24 -23.93 -12.75
C GLU A 217 25.22 -24.04 -11.56
N MET A 218 24.69 -24.27 -10.36
CA MET A 218 25.47 -24.54 -9.15
C MET A 218 26.23 -25.87 -9.26
N GLU A 219 25.60 -26.95 -9.74
CA GLU A 219 26.26 -28.25 -9.96
C GLU A 219 27.39 -28.15 -11.01
N VAL A 220 27.17 -27.41 -12.08
CA VAL A 220 28.20 -27.12 -13.09
C VAL A 220 29.36 -26.33 -12.48
N THR A 221 29.04 -25.36 -11.63
CA THR A 221 30.05 -24.55 -10.93
C THR A 221 30.86 -25.40 -9.94
N ASP A 222 30.22 -26.30 -9.20
CA ASP A 222 30.87 -27.25 -8.29
C ASP A 222 31.83 -28.18 -9.06
N SER A 223 31.38 -28.74 -10.18
CA SER A 223 32.21 -29.57 -11.06
C SER A 223 33.44 -28.82 -11.61
N LYS A 224 33.28 -27.55 -11.98
CA LYS A 224 34.39 -26.69 -12.44
C LYS A 224 35.34 -26.34 -11.30
N LEU A 225 34.81 -26.08 -10.09
CA LEU A 225 35.60 -25.80 -8.90
C LEU A 225 36.43 -27.02 -8.51
N ASP A 226 35.83 -28.22 -8.45
CA ASP A 226 36.53 -29.48 -8.18
C ASP A 226 37.63 -29.75 -9.22
N ALA A 227 37.35 -29.55 -10.51
CA ALA A 227 38.35 -29.67 -11.57
C ALA A 227 39.52 -28.67 -11.40
N THR A 228 39.20 -27.43 -10.99
CA THR A 228 40.20 -26.39 -10.71
C THR A 228 41.04 -26.77 -9.50
N MET A 229 40.41 -27.30 -8.45
CA MET A 229 41.08 -27.72 -7.23
C MET A 229 42.01 -28.91 -7.45
N LYS A 230 41.57 -29.90 -8.24
CA LYS A 230 42.41 -31.02 -8.71
C LYS A 230 43.61 -30.53 -9.51
N LYS A 231 43.42 -29.53 -10.38
CA LYS A 231 44.54 -28.89 -11.12
C LYS A 231 45.50 -28.16 -10.17
N MET A 232 44.99 -27.41 -9.18
CA MET A 232 45.82 -26.75 -8.17
C MET A 232 46.63 -27.76 -7.36
N ALA A 233 46.02 -28.85 -6.89
CA ALA A 233 46.73 -29.91 -6.15
C ALA A 233 47.85 -30.55 -6.99
N LYS A 234 47.63 -30.74 -8.29
CA LYS A 234 48.65 -31.24 -9.22
C LYS A 234 49.80 -30.25 -9.41
N VAL A 235 49.51 -28.96 -9.59
CA VAL A 235 50.53 -27.90 -9.74
C VAL A 235 51.33 -27.71 -8.45
N LEU A 236 50.68 -27.83 -7.29
CA LEU A 236 51.32 -27.77 -5.98
C LEU A 236 52.15 -29.02 -5.65
N HIS A 237 52.30 -29.97 -6.59
CA HIS A 237 53.00 -31.23 -6.38
C HIS A 237 52.55 -31.92 -5.08
N MET A 238 51.23 -31.91 -4.81
CA MET A 238 50.61 -32.77 -3.80
C MET A 238 50.71 -34.22 -4.32
N SER A 239 51.91 -34.77 -4.22
CA SER A 239 52.34 -36.05 -4.74
C SER A 239 51.50 -37.17 -4.14
N ASN A 240 50.62 -37.76 -4.96
CA ASN A 240 50.17 -39.16 -5.01
C ASN A 240 49.91 -39.97 -3.72
N GLY A 241 49.87 -39.37 -2.53
CA GLY A 241 49.80 -40.08 -1.25
C GLY A 241 48.51 -39.89 -0.47
N ASN A 242 47.88 -38.71 -0.50
CA ASN A 242 46.83 -38.37 0.47
C ASN A 242 45.55 -37.77 -0.14
N TYR A 243 45.17 -38.10 -1.38
CA TYR A 243 43.82 -37.77 -1.89
C TYR A 243 42.69 -38.41 -1.05
N SER A 244 42.99 -39.47 -0.31
CA SER A 244 42.03 -40.10 0.60
C SER A 244 41.66 -39.24 1.83
N ASN A 245 42.42 -38.18 2.12
CA ASN A 245 42.17 -37.26 3.24
C ASN A 245 41.62 -35.90 2.77
N TYR A 246 41.37 -35.74 1.48
CA TYR A 246 40.60 -34.60 1.01
C TYR A 246 39.14 -34.82 1.41
N ILE A 247 38.75 -34.27 2.55
CA ILE A 247 37.34 -34.13 2.94
C ILE A 247 36.87 -32.87 2.21
N PRO A 248 36.00 -32.98 1.18
CA PRO A 248 35.34 -31.82 0.61
C PRO A 248 34.73 -31.03 1.78
N ALA A 249 34.87 -29.70 1.78
CA ALA A 249 34.11 -28.88 2.73
C ALA A 249 32.65 -29.34 2.65
N PRO A 250 31.99 -29.65 3.78
CA PRO A 250 30.67 -30.25 3.75
C PRO A 250 29.75 -29.33 2.95
N THR A 251 29.31 -29.82 1.78
CA THR A 251 28.40 -29.13 0.86
C THR A 251 26.98 -29.04 1.40
N THR A 252 26.75 -29.55 2.62
CA THR A 252 25.64 -29.08 3.42
C THR A 252 25.98 -27.65 3.84
N ALA A 253 25.62 -26.68 3.00
CA ALA A 253 24.85 -25.60 3.54
C ALA A 253 23.76 -26.27 4.37
N SER A 254 23.96 -26.35 5.69
CA SER A 254 22.85 -26.50 6.59
C SER A 254 21.95 -25.35 6.18
N ILE A 255 20.91 -25.66 5.41
CA ILE A 255 19.71 -24.86 5.41
C ILE A 255 19.32 -24.92 6.88
N SER A 256 19.78 -23.94 7.66
CA SER A 256 19.14 -23.65 8.92
C SER A 256 17.66 -23.59 8.55
N PRO A 257 16.79 -24.36 9.22
CA PRO A 257 15.36 -24.22 8.97
C PRO A 257 15.08 -22.72 9.05
N VAL A 258 14.48 -22.16 8.01
CA VAL A 258 14.05 -20.76 7.95
C VAL A 258 13.12 -20.53 9.14
N SER A 259 13.71 -20.18 10.28
CA SER A 259 13.01 -20.06 11.57
C SER A 259 13.70 -19.08 12.52
N ALA A 260 14.56 -18.19 12.03
CA ALA A 260 15.20 -17.19 12.91
C ALA A 260 15.62 -15.89 12.23
N TYR A 261 15.02 -15.51 11.10
CA TYR A 261 14.98 -14.09 10.73
C TYR A 261 13.68 -13.51 11.31
N PRO A 262 13.71 -12.39 12.05
CA PRO A 262 12.48 -11.66 12.31
C PRO A 262 11.94 -11.25 10.94
N THR A 263 10.86 -11.91 10.52
CA THR A 263 10.07 -11.48 9.37
C THR A 263 9.68 -10.04 9.63
N LYS A 264 10.35 -9.10 8.96
CA LYS A 264 9.81 -7.74 8.81
C LYS A 264 8.48 -7.96 8.09
N THR A 265 7.40 -7.94 8.85
CA THR A 265 6.05 -8.20 8.35
C THR A 265 5.76 -7.20 7.25
N THR A 266 5.82 -7.64 6.00
CA THR A 266 5.31 -6.87 4.88
C THR A 266 3.79 -6.77 5.09
N SER A 267 3.23 -5.58 4.86
CA SER A 267 1.81 -5.26 5.13
C SER A 267 0.78 -6.23 4.51
N LEU A 268 1.21 -7.07 3.55
CA LEU A 268 0.40 -8.08 2.89
C LEU A 268 0.28 -9.40 3.69
N SER A 269 1.31 -9.80 4.45
CA SER A 269 1.22 -11.01 5.27
C SER A 269 0.25 -10.82 6.44
N THR A 270 0.18 -9.61 6.99
CA THR A 270 -0.80 -9.24 8.02
C THR A 270 -2.24 -9.35 7.49
N PHE A 271 -2.48 -9.04 6.22
CA PHE A 271 -3.82 -9.12 5.61
C PHE A 271 -4.27 -10.57 5.40
N SER A 272 -3.36 -11.46 4.99
CA SER A 272 -3.64 -12.89 4.85
C SER A 272 -4.01 -13.53 6.20
N THR A 273 -3.28 -13.21 7.27
CA THR A 273 -3.54 -13.78 8.61
C THR A 273 -4.84 -13.25 9.22
N THR A 274 -5.21 -11.99 8.96
CA THR A 274 -6.50 -11.44 9.41
C THR A 274 -7.68 -12.12 8.73
N ILE A 275 -7.59 -12.44 7.43
CA ILE A 275 -8.67 -13.15 6.73
C ILE A 275 -8.81 -14.59 7.26
N THR A 276 -7.70 -15.30 7.51
CA THR A 276 -7.77 -16.68 8.03
C THR A 276 -8.33 -16.73 9.45
N ASN A 277 -8.03 -15.76 10.31
CA ASN A 277 -8.54 -15.72 11.68
C ASN A 277 -10.02 -15.30 11.76
N CYS A 278 -10.52 -14.49 10.81
CA CYS A 278 -11.95 -14.14 10.76
C CYS A 278 -12.86 -15.32 10.37
N PHE A 279 -12.36 -16.29 9.59
CA PHE A 279 -13.13 -17.49 9.24
C PHE A 279 -13.19 -18.54 10.37
N LEU A 280 -12.20 -18.57 11.27
CA LEU A 280 -12.17 -19.52 12.38
C LEU A 280 -13.03 -19.10 13.58
N CYS A 281 -13.29 -17.80 13.78
CA CYS A 281 -14.17 -17.31 14.83
C CYS A 281 -15.68 -17.36 14.47
N ALA A 282 -16.04 -17.80 13.27
CA ALA A 282 -17.44 -17.94 12.84
C ALA A 282 -17.96 -19.40 12.90
N ALA A 283 -17.14 -20.33 13.40
CA ALA A 283 -17.43 -21.76 13.47
C ALA A 283 -17.56 -22.32 14.90
N GLU A 284 -17.68 -21.47 15.91
CA GLU A 284 -18.13 -21.83 17.27
C GLU A 284 -19.42 -21.09 17.65
#